data_AF-A0ABC8LX97-F1
#
_entry.id   AF-A0ABC8LX97-F1
#
_cell.length_a   1.000
_cell.length_b   1.000
_cell.length_c   1.000
_cell.angle_alpha   90.00
_cell.angle_beta   90.00
_cell.angle_gamma   90.00
#
_symmetry.space_group_name_H-M   'P 1'
#
loop_
_entity.id
_entity.type
_entity.pdbx_description
1 polymer ?
#
loop_
_entity_poly.entity_id
_entity_poly.type
_entity_poly.pdbx_seq_one_letter_code
_entity_poly.pdbx_strand_id
1 'polypeptide(L)'
;MKGFEQKSYLGLKAASYNMRISPFRRTEVCCQLQRIDSSMTWPVIAHEEVLVKSKPTEPVIHQPLHLSRRALRNRKSPTQRAAFQETNISPDNFIYPVFIHQGEVDIPIKTMPGRYMLGWRHGLIEEVARARDVGVNSIMLYPKVPDTLKSPTGEEAFNDNGLVQRTVGLLKDRFPDLVIYTDVNFDEYSSSGHGGITSEDAGVILNDETIHQLHKQAVSQARAGADVVCTSEMLDGRVSAVRAALDAEGFHHVSIMSYSVKYTSSLYGRFRKVQLDKKT
;
A
#
# COMPACT_ATOMS: atom_id res chain seq x y z
N MET A 1 2.54 43.33 36.92
CA MET A 1 2.29 42.77 35.58
C MET A 1 1.83 41.34 35.76
N LYS A 2 0.69 40.98 35.16
CA LYS A 2 -0.02 39.72 35.39
C LYS A 2 0.75 38.53 34.80
N GLY A 3 0.92 37.47 35.60
CA GLY A 3 1.33 36.15 35.13
C GLY A 3 0.21 35.51 34.32
N PHE A 4 0.56 34.97 33.15
CA PHE A 4 -0.34 34.21 32.30
C PHE A 4 -0.26 32.74 32.71
N GLU A 5 -1.34 32.19 33.26
CA GLU A 5 -1.49 30.77 33.54
C GLU A 5 -1.53 29.96 32.24
N GLN A 6 -0.75 28.88 32.20
CA GLN A 6 -0.75 27.89 31.13
C GLN A 6 -2.00 27.01 31.28
N LYS A 7 -3.08 27.34 30.58
CA LYS A 7 -4.26 26.46 30.49
C LYS A 7 -3.93 25.23 29.64
N SER A 8 -4.04 24.05 30.26
CA SER A 8 -4.03 22.77 29.58
C SER A 8 -5.27 22.64 28.67
N TYR A 9 -5.06 22.45 27.37
CA TYR A 9 -6.12 22.05 26.45
C TYR A 9 -6.23 20.52 26.43
N LEU A 10 -6.64 19.94 27.56
CA LEU A 10 -7.12 18.57 27.67
C LEU A 10 -8.62 18.65 27.96
N GLY A 11 -9.42 18.75 26.90
CA GLY A 11 -10.86 18.94 27.06
C GLY A 11 -11.60 19.22 25.76
N LEU A 12 -11.37 18.46 24.69
CA LEU A 12 -12.29 18.40 23.56
C LEU A 12 -12.69 16.93 23.35
N LYS A 13 -13.95 16.65 23.69
CA LYS A 13 -14.62 15.38 23.43
C LYS A 13 -14.46 15.01 21.95
N ALA A 14 -14.05 13.78 21.68
CA ALA A 14 -14.00 13.22 20.34
C ALA A 14 -15.38 13.35 19.67
N ALA A 15 -15.45 14.10 18.58
CA ALA A 15 -16.60 14.07 17.69
C ALA A 15 -16.64 12.68 17.04
N SER A 16 -17.62 11.86 17.42
CA SER A 16 -17.88 10.58 16.79
C SER A 16 -18.49 10.82 15.41
N TYR A 17 -17.71 10.56 14.35
CA TYR A 17 -18.24 10.48 13.01
C TYR A 17 -18.95 9.14 12.84
N ASN A 18 -20.29 9.15 12.85
CA ASN A 18 -21.11 8.01 12.49
C ASN A 18 -21.12 7.84 10.96
N MET A 19 -20.16 7.11 10.40
CA MET A 19 -20.30 6.55 9.05
C MET A 19 -21.18 5.30 9.12
N ARG A 20 -22.43 5.42 8.67
CA ARG A 20 -23.30 4.26 8.41
C ARG A 20 -22.94 3.67 7.04
N ILE A 21 -22.32 2.49 7.05
CA ILE A 21 -22.14 1.67 5.84
C ILE A 21 -23.34 0.74 5.72
N SER A 22 -24.09 0.87 4.63
CA SER A 22 -25.23 0.00 4.28
C SER A 22 -24.74 -1.36 3.76
N PRO A 23 -25.36 -2.49 4.15
CA PRO A 23 -24.97 -3.80 3.63
C PRO A 23 -25.61 -4.01 2.25
N PHE A 24 -24.81 -3.87 1.19
CA PHE A 24 -25.19 -4.34 -0.14
C PHE A 24 -24.92 -5.84 -0.26
N ARG A 25 -25.93 -6.57 -0.76
CA ARG A 25 -25.92 -8.02 -0.92
C ARG A 25 -24.83 -8.47 -1.91
N ARG A 26 -24.23 -9.61 -1.54
CA ARG A 26 -23.18 -10.38 -2.20
C ARG A 26 -23.33 -10.49 -3.71
N THR A 27 -22.25 -10.13 -4.41
CA THR A 27 -21.79 -10.85 -5.60
C THR A 27 -20.34 -11.16 -5.29
N GLU A 28 -20.04 -12.44 -5.08
CA GLU A 28 -18.70 -12.92 -4.74
C GLU A 28 -17.79 -12.73 -5.95
N VAL A 29 -17.05 -11.62 -5.97
CA VAL A 29 -15.73 -11.59 -6.58
C VAL A 29 -14.80 -12.12 -5.49
N CYS A 30 -14.37 -13.37 -5.67
CA CYS A 30 -13.53 -14.09 -4.72
C CYS A 30 -12.11 -13.50 -4.75
N CYS A 31 -11.92 -12.31 -4.18
CA CYS A 31 -10.64 -11.96 -3.59
C CYS A 31 -10.59 -12.64 -2.23
N GLN A 32 -9.63 -13.55 -2.03
CA GLN A 32 -9.38 -14.23 -0.76
C GLN A 32 -9.12 -13.20 0.36
N LEU A 33 -10.19 -12.69 0.96
CA LEU A 33 -10.20 -12.35 2.38
C LEU A 33 -10.10 -13.70 3.09
N GLN A 34 -8.91 -14.00 3.62
CA GLN A 34 -8.74 -15.09 4.56
C GLN A 34 -9.91 -15.07 5.54
N ARG A 35 -10.59 -16.22 5.66
CA ARG A 35 -11.38 -16.54 6.84
C ARG A 35 -10.44 -16.35 8.03
N ILE A 36 -10.49 -15.17 8.64
CA ILE A 36 -10.08 -15.00 10.02
C ILE A 36 -10.90 -16.04 10.76
N ASP A 37 -10.21 -16.94 11.43
CA ASP A 37 -10.77 -17.94 12.33
C ASP A 37 -12.00 -17.37 13.05
N SER A 38 -13.10 -18.08 12.90
CA SER A 38 -14.40 -17.83 13.52
C SER A 38 -14.38 -17.75 15.06
N SER A 39 -13.21 -17.85 15.70
CA SER A 39 -13.03 -17.75 17.15
C SER A 39 -12.82 -16.32 17.69
N MET A 40 -12.56 -15.31 16.85
CA MET A 40 -12.53 -13.89 17.28
C MET A 40 -13.81 -13.15 16.88
N THR A 41 -14.95 -13.63 17.37
CA THR A 41 -16.13 -12.79 17.52
C THR A 41 -15.84 -11.74 18.59
N TRP A 42 -15.42 -10.54 18.21
CA TRP A 42 -15.71 -9.39 19.06
C TRP A 42 -17.21 -9.42 19.30
N PRO A 43 -17.70 -9.43 20.55
CA PRO A 43 -19.12 -9.28 20.79
C PRO A 43 -19.47 -7.85 20.39
N VAL A 44 -19.77 -7.67 19.10
CA VAL A 44 -20.69 -6.64 18.70
C VAL A 44 -21.99 -7.09 19.35
N ILE A 45 -22.24 -6.60 20.57
CA ILE A 45 -23.60 -6.47 21.05
C ILE A 45 -24.21 -5.44 20.11
N ALA A 46 -24.57 -5.89 18.91
CA ALA A 46 -25.62 -5.25 18.17
C ALA A 46 -26.81 -5.46 19.09
N HIS A 47 -27.18 -4.41 19.83
CA HIS A 47 -28.56 -4.31 20.22
C HIS A 47 -29.34 -4.63 18.96
N GLU A 48 -30.16 -5.67 19.02
CA GLU A 48 -31.07 -6.03 17.97
C GLU A 48 -31.89 -4.76 17.71
N GLU A 49 -31.44 -3.94 16.74
CA GLU A 49 -32.17 -2.74 16.38
C GLU A 49 -33.47 -3.29 15.85
N VAL A 50 -34.52 -3.13 16.67
CA VAL A 50 -35.88 -3.39 16.28
C VAL A 50 -36.06 -2.64 14.98
N LEU A 51 -36.14 -3.39 13.88
CA LEU A 51 -36.46 -2.87 12.56
C LEU A 51 -37.72 -2.03 12.74
N VAL A 52 -37.56 -0.71 12.74
CA VAL A 52 -38.69 0.22 12.85
C VAL A 52 -39.49 0.07 11.57
N LYS A 53 -40.45 -0.87 11.60
CA LYS A 53 -41.46 -1.00 10.58
C LYS A 53 -42.46 0.12 10.81
N SER A 54 -42.30 1.20 10.07
CA SER A 54 -43.45 2.07 9.80
C SER A 54 -43.33 2.64 8.40
N LYS A 55 -43.62 1.80 7.41
CA LYS A 55 -44.28 2.36 6.24
C LYS A 55 -45.60 2.94 6.78
N PRO A 56 -45.86 4.24 6.63
CA PRO A 56 -47.08 4.82 7.17
C PRO A 56 -48.28 4.08 6.58
N THR A 57 -49.25 3.78 7.44
CA THR A 57 -50.49 3.06 7.10
C THR A 57 -51.30 3.82 6.06
N GLU A 58 -51.16 5.14 6.04
CA GLU A 58 -51.74 6.02 5.04
C GLU A 58 -50.66 6.68 4.16
N PRO A 59 -50.98 7.00 2.90
CA PRO A 59 -50.10 7.80 2.06
C PRO A 59 -49.86 9.17 2.70
N VAL A 60 -48.59 9.53 2.94
CA VAL A 60 -48.20 10.86 3.44
C VAL A 60 -48.64 11.99 2.48
N ILE A 61 -48.84 11.64 1.20
CA ILE A 61 -49.35 12.55 0.17
C ILE A 61 -50.48 11.86 -0.60
N HIS A 62 -51.57 12.59 -0.81
CA HIS A 62 -52.73 12.12 -1.59
C HIS A 62 -52.59 12.40 -3.09
N GLN A 63 -51.64 13.26 -3.50
CA GLN A 63 -51.34 13.54 -4.89
C GLN A 63 -49.83 13.39 -5.18
N PRO A 64 -49.45 12.85 -6.35
CA PRO A 64 -48.06 12.74 -6.75
C PRO A 64 -47.47 14.12 -7.08
N LEU A 65 -46.26 14.39 -6.58
CA LEU A 65 -45.52 15.61 -6.94
C LEU A 65 -45.26 15.69 -8.46
N HIS A 66 -45.45 16.85 -9.07
CA HIS A 66 -45.15 17.09 -10.49
C HIS A 66 -43.65 17.31 -10.73
N LEU A 67 -42.87 16.23 -10.66
CA LEU A 67 -41.42 16.24 -10.87
C LEU A 67 -41.04 15.73 -12.26
N SER A 68 -40.36 16.56 -13.05
CA SER A 68 -39.82 16.20 -14.36
C SER A 68 -38.65 15.21 -14.26
N ARG A 69 -37.79 15.36 -13.25
CA ARG A 69 -36.65 14.46 -12.97
C ARG A 69 -36.84 13.69 -11.68
N ARG A 70 -36.58 12.38 -11.74
CA ARG A 70 -36.63 11.49 -10.56
C ARG A 70 -35.43 10.54 -10.57
N ALA A 71 -34.33 10.96 -9.95
CA ALA A 71 -33.07 10.21 -9.91
C ALA A 71 -33.22 8.79 -9.31
N LEU A 72 -34.17 8.59 -8.41
CA LEU A 72 -34.47 7.26 -7.85
C LEU A 72 -34.94 6.26 -8.91
N ARG A 73 -35.43 6.71 -10.08
CA ARG A 73 -35.82 5.83 -11.18
C ARG A 73 -34.64 4.97 -11.66
N ASN A 74 -33.42 5.49 -11.67
CA ASN A 74 -32.23 4.74 -12.10
C ASN A 74 -31.69 3.83 -10.99
N ARG A 75 -32.28 3.85 -9.78
CA ARG A 75 -31.82 3.10 -8.61
C ARG A 75 -32.77 1.99 -8.18
N LYS A 76 -33.83 1.71 -8.97
CA LYS A 76 -34.93 0.81 -8.59
C LYS A 76 -34.51 -0.65 -8.42
N SER A 77 -33.60 -1.15 -9.25
CA SER A 77 -33.14 -2.54 -9.20
C SER A 77 -31.61 -2.62 -9.30
N PRO A 78 -30.99 -3.73 -8.85
CA PRO A 78 -29.57 -3.99 -9.08
C PRO A 78 -29.18 -3.88 -10.56
N THR A 79 -29.97 -4.48 -11.46
CA THR A 79 -29.74 -4.42 -12.92
C THR A 79 -29.75 -3.00 -13.46
N GLN A 80 -30.69 -2.16 -12.99
CA GLN A 80 -30.77 -0.78 -13.45
C GLN A 80 -29.62 0.06 -12.92
N ARG A 81 -29.19 -0.16 -11.68
CA ARG A 81 -27.98 0.51 -11.15
C ARG A 81 -26.73 0.10 -11.90
N ALA A 82 -26.59 -1.17 -12.24
CA ALA A 82 -25.46 -1.67 -13.01
C ALA A 82 -25.39 -1.04 -14.41
N ALA A 83 -26.53 -0.87 -15.09
CA ALA A 83 -26.58 -0.24 -16.41
C ALA A 83 -26.17 1.24 -16.44
N PHE A 84 -26.25 1.93 -15.29
CA PHE A 84 -25.85 3.34 -15.14
C PHE A 84 -24.60 3.50 -14.25
N GLN A 85 -23.86 2.41 -14.01
CA GLN A 85 -22.65 2.46 -13.19
C GLN A 85 -21.52 3.15 -13.97
N GLU A 86 -20.99 4.24 -13.42
CA GLU A 86 -19.98 5.07 -14.08
C GLU A 86 -18.55 4.53 -13.88
N THR A 87 -18.33 3.70 -12.87
CA THR A 87 -16.99 3.23 -12.49
C THR A 87 -17.01 1.72 -12.32
N ASN A 88 -16.07 1.05 -12.97
CA ASN A 88 -15.81 -0.37 -12.81
C ASN A 88 -14.40 -0.56 -12.27
N ILE A 89 -14.23 -1.58 -11.42
CA ILE A 89 -12.94 -2.00 -10.88
C ILE A 89 -12.79 -3.47 -11.21
N SER A 90 -11.63 -3.84 -11.70
CA SER A 90 -11.23 -5.20 -12.06
C SER A 90 -9.87 -5.54 -11.46
N PRO A 91 -9.49 -6.82 -11.37
CA PRO A 91 -8.16 -7.23 -10.91
C PRO A 91 -7.02 -6.53 -11.67
N ASP A 92 -7.21 -6.21 -12.95
CA ASP A 92 -6.23 -5.50 -13.79
C ASP A 92 -5.89 -4.09 -13.28
N ASN A 93 -6.73 -3.52 -12.40
CA ASN A 93 -6.50 -2.20 -11.80
C ASN A 93 -5.66 -2.27 -10.51
N PHE A 94 -5.29 -3.46 -10.04
CA PHE A 94 -4.59 -3.62 -8.76
C PHE A 94 -3.11 -3.91 -8.95
N ILE A 95 -2.30 -3.22 -8.14
CA ILE A 95 -0.91 -3.57 -7.86
C ILE A 95 -0.89 -4.18 -6.45
N TYR A 96 -0.34 -5.37 -6.29
CA TYR A 96 -0.34 -6.08 -5.01
C TYR A 96 0.97 -5.89 -4.24
N PRO A 97 0.97 -5.15 -3.11
CA PRO A 97 2.16 -5.01 -2.27
C PRO A 97 2.48 -6.29 -1.51
N VAL A 98 3.73 -6.74 -1.60
CA VAL A 98 4.23 -7.91 -0.87
C VAL A 98 5.49 -7.56 -0.09
N PHE A 99 5.57 -8.06 1.15
CA PHE A 99 6.75 -7.91 2.00
C PHE A 99 7.63 -9.14 1.86
N ILE A 100 8.93 -8.95 1.65
CA ILE A 100 9.88 -10.04 1.41
C ILE A 100 11.03 -10.01 2.41
N HIS A 101 11.57 -11.16 2.79
CA HIS A 101 12.78 -11.27 3.60
C HIS A 101 13.65 -12.46 3.17
N GLN A 102 14.88 -12.51 3.69
CA GLN A 102 15.87 -13.55 3.33
C GLN A 102 15.63 -14.93 3.96
N GLY A 103 14.67 -15.06 4.88
CA GLY A 103 14.44 -16.30 5.62
C GLY A 103 13.73 -17.39 4.81
N GLU A 104 13.67 -18.58 5.39
CA GLU A 104 13.10 -19.79 4.75
C GLU A 104 11.64 -20.08 5.17
N VAL A 105 11.08 -19.25 6.03
CA VAL A 105 9.71 -19.39 6.54
C VAL A 105 8.98 -18.07 6.41
N ASP A 106 7.66 -18.12 6.23
CA ASP A 106 6.85 -16.91 6.20
C ASP A 106 6.52 -16.43 7.63
N ILE A 107 6.62 -15.13 7.85
CA ILE A 107 6.48 -14.54 9.19
C ILE A 107 5.23 -13.66 9.24
N PRO A 108 4.24 -13.96 10.10
CA PRO A 108 3.05 -13.13 10.24
C PRO A 108 3.38 -11.69 10.66
N ILE A 109 2.78 -10.72 9.98
CA ILE A 109 2.91 -9.30 10.32
C ILE A 109 1.84 -8.93 11.35
N LYS A 110 2.23 -8.84 12.63
CA LYS A 110 1.29 -8.58 13.74
C LYS A 110 0.42 -7.34 13.56
N THR A 111 0.96 -6.28 12.96
CA THR A 111 0.26 -5.01 12.73
C THR A 111 -0.69 -5.06 11.52
N MET A 112 -0.60 -6.10 10.69
CA MET A 112 -1.36 -6.29 9.47
C MET A 112 -1.91 -7.73 9.42
N PRO A 113 -3.01 -8.02 10.15
CA PRO A 113 -3.60 -9.36 10.18
C PRO A 113 -3.86 -9.92 8.78
N GLY A 114 -3.47 -11.18 8.58
CA GLY A 114 -3.56 -11.87 7.29
C GLY A 114 -2.48 -11.50 6.27
N ARG A 115 -1.48 -10.72 6.67
CA ARG A 115 -0.29 -10.42 5.86
C ARG A 115 0.94 -11.04 6.48
N TYR A 116 1.85 -11.44 5.61
CA TYR A 116 3.07 -12.15 5.96
C TYR A 116 4.24 -11.42 5.32
N MET A 117 5.36 -11.46 6.02
CA MET A 117 6.66 -11.23 5.43
C MET A 117 7.08 -12.57 4.84
N LEU A 118 7.17 -12.61 3.52
CA LEU A 118 7.34 -13.85 2.78
C LEU A 118 8.82 -14.17 2.60
N GLY A 119 9.19 -15.41 2.82
CA GLY A 119 10.52 -15.88 2.44
C GLY A 119 10.64 -15.81 0.92
N TRP A 120 11.62 -15.08 0.40
CA TRP A 120 11.70 -14.77 -1.04
C TRP A 120 11.81 -16.01 -1.94
N ARG A 121 12.36 -17.12 -1.43
CA ARG A 121 12.40 -18.44 -2.09
C ARG A 121 11.35 -19.43 -1.56
N HIS A 122 10.58 -19.04 -0.55
CA HIS A 122 9.60 -19.91 0.12
C HIS A 122 8.18 -19.52 -0.30
N GLY A 123 7.43 -18.80 0.56
CA GLY A 123 6.03 -18.50 0.31
C GLY A 123 5.76 -17.48 -0.79
N LEU A 124 6.77 -16.72 -1.22
CA LEU A 124 6.59 -15.65 -2.22
C LEU A 124 6.04 -16.18 -3.55
N ILE A 125 6.59 -17.28 -4.07
CA ILE A 125 6.18 -17.83 -5.38
C ILE A 125 4.71 -18.27 -5.34
N GLU A 126 4.31 -18.93 -4.26
CA GLU A 126 2.92 -19.38 -4.08
C GLU A 126 1.96 -18.19 -3.90
N GLU A 127 2.34 -17.18 -3.12
CA GLU A 127 1.53 -15.98 -2.94
C GLU A 127 1.32 -15.23 -4.27
N VAL A 128 2.38 -15.09 -5.08
CA VAL A 128 2.29 -14.48 -6.41
C VAL A 128 1.39 -15.31 -7.32
N ALA A 129 1.53 -16.64 -7.33
CA ALA A 129 0.65 -17.51 -8.11
C ALA A 129 -0.83 -17.32 -7.71
N ARG A 130 -1.14 -17.29 -6.41
CA ARG A 130 -2.50 -17.04 -5.92
C ARG A 130 -3.06 -15.67 -6.32
N ALA A 131 -2.21 -14.64 -6.35
CA ALA A 131 -2.62 -13.31 -6.83
C ALA A 131 -2.97 -13.34 -8.32
N ARG A 132 -2.18 -14.07 -9.11
CA ARG A 132 -2.43 -14.24 -10.55
C ARG A 132 -3.68 -15.06 -10.84
N ASP A 133 -3.98 -16.08 -10.04
CA ASP A 133 -5.19 -16.90 -10.17
C ASP A 133 -6.49 -16.07 -10.08
N VAL A 134 -6.46 -14.96 -9.35
CA VAL A 134 -7.58 -14.01 -9.23
C VAL A 134 -7.48 -12.82 -10.21
N GLY A 135 -6.52 -12.85 -11.14
CA GLY A 135 -6.31 -11.86 -12.20
C GLY A 135 -5.37 -10.70 -11.85
N VAL A 136 -4.73 -10.69 -10.67
CA VAL A 136 -3.80 -9.62 -10.29
C VAL A 136 -2.39 -9.97 -10.78
N ASN A 137 -1.97 -9.32 -11.86
CA ASN A 137 -0.69 -9.59 -12.54
C ASN A 137 0.38 -8.49 -12.31
N SER A 138 0.17 -7.61 -11.33
CA SER A 138 1.12 -6.56 -10.94
C SER A 138 1.44 -6.66 -9.46
N ILE A 139 2.72 -6.66 -9.10
CA ILE A 139 3.18 -6.74 -7.71
C ILE A 139 4.14 -5.61 -7.36
N MET A 140 4.18 -5.21 -6.09
CA MET A 140 5.14 -4.23 -5.55
C MET A 140 5.96 -4.87 -4.43
N LEU A 141 7.28 -4.89 -4.58
CA LEU A 141 8.18 -5.51 -3.63
C LEU A 141 8.62 -4.55 -2.53
N TYR A 142 8.45 -4.95 -1.27
CA TYR A 142 8.95 -4.24 -0.10
C TYR A 142 9.91 -5.13 0.71
N PRO A 143 11.23 -4.85 0.68
CA PRO A 143 12.21 -5.70 1.34
C PRO A 143 12.32 -5.40 2.84
N LYS A 144 12.47 -6.47 3.63
CA LYS A 144 13.03 -6.38 4.99
C LYS A 144 14.52 -6.71 4.94
N VAL A 145 15.33 -5.67 4.85
CA VAL A 145 16.80 -5.79 4.87
C VAL A 145 17.28 -6.05 6.30
N PRO A 146 18.17 -7.04 6.52
CA PRO A 146 18.83 -7.25 7.81
C PRO A 146 19.54 -5.98 8.31
N ASP A 147 19.43 -5.67 9.60
CA ASP A 147 20.01 -4.45 10.17
C ASP A 147 21.54 -4.39 10.01
N THR A 148 22.22 -5.54 9.91
CA THR A 148 23.66 -5.65 9.68
C THR A 148 24.12 -5.23 8.28
N LEU A 149 23.19 -5.16 7.31
CA LEU A 149 23.47 -4.71 5.95
C LEU A 149 23.10 -3.24 5.73
N LYS A 150 22.57 -2.58 6.76
CA LYS A 150 22.23 -1.16 6.70
C LYS A 150 23.45 -0.31 6.98
N SER A 151 23.57 0.79 6.27
CA SER A 151 24.69 1.73 6.39
C SER A 151 24.19 3.17 6.27
N PRO A 152 25.01 4.17 6.64
CA PRO A 152 24.64 5.59 6.46
C PRO A 152 24.41 5.99 4.99
N THR A 153 25.03 5.25 4.06
CA THR A 153 25.08 5.53 2.62
C THR A 153 24.28 4.52 1.79
N GLY A 154 23.70 3.49 2.42
CA GLY A 154 22.71 2.60 1.83
C GLY A 154 23.21 1.71 0.71
N GLU A 155 24.47 1.25 0.72
CA GLU A 155 25.07 0.48 -0.39
C GLU A 155 24.29 -0.79 -0.77
N GLU A 156 23.65 -1.44 0.20
CA GLU A 156 22.84 -2.64 -0.05
C GLU A 156 21.65 -2.37 -1.00
N ALA A 157 21.22 -1.12 -1.15
CA ALA A 157 20.14 -0.72 -2.05
C ALA A 157 20.43 -1.06 -3.53
N PHE A 158 21.69 -1.01 -3.92
CA PHE A 158 22.16 -1.24 -5.29
C PHE A 158 23.13 -2.41 -5.40
N ASN A 159 23.12 -3.31 -4.41
CA ASN A 159 23.80 -4.58 -4.51
C ASN A 159 23.10 -5.45 -5.56
N ASP A 160 23.79 -5.83 -6.63
CA ASP A 160 23.24 -6.68 -7.69
C ASP A 160 22.84 -8.09 -7.16
N ASN A 161 23.39 -8.51 -6.02
CA ASN A 161 23.00 -9.71 -5.29
C ASN A 161 22.10 -9.42 -4.08
N GLY A 162 21.54 -8.21 -4.00
CA GLY A 162 20.62 -7.78 -2.95
C GLY A 162 19.33 -8.59 -2.93
N LEU A 163 18.54 -8.41 -1.87
CA LEU A 163 17.27 -9.13 -1.71
C LEU A 163 16.28 -8.81 -2.85
N VAL A 164 16.10 -7.52 -3.18
CA VAL A 164 15.16 -7.11 -4.23
C VAL A 164 15.60 -7.65 -5.59
N GLN A 165 16.85 -7.43 -5.97
CA GLN A 165 17.42 -7.83 -7.26
C GLN A 165 17.27 -9.34 -7.50
N ARG A 166 17.67 -10.16 -6.52
CA ARG A 166 17.51 -11.62 -6.61
C ARG A 166 16.04 -12.05 -6.68
N THR A 167 15.16 -11.33 -5.98
CA THR A 167 13.72 -11.62 -5.99
C THR A 167 13.09 -11.28 -7.33
N VAL A 168 13.45 -10.15 -7.94
CA VAL A 168 12.99 -9.77 -9.28
C VAL A 168 13.41 -10.82 -10.30
N GLY A 169 14.69 -11.21 -10.32
CA GLY A 169 15.18 -12.25 -11.23
C GLY A 169 14.43 -13.58 -11.05
N LEU A 170 14.28 -14.06 -9.81
CA LEU A 170 13.52 -15.27 -9.49
C LEU A 170 12.07 -15.22 -10.00
N LEU A 171 11.40 -14.09 -9.83
CA LEU A 171 10.01 -13.93 -10.26
C LEU A 171 9.88 -13.81 -11.78
N LYS A 172 10.81 -13.12 -12.45
CA LYS A 172 10.85 -13.06 -13.92
C LYS A 172 11.14 -14.41 -14.55
N ASP A 173 12.01 -15.22 -13.95
CA ASP A 173 12.27 -16.59 -14.40
C ASP A 173 11.01 -17.46 -14.32
N ARG A 174 10.21 -17.29 -13.25
CA ARG A 174 9.01 -18.09 -13.01
C ARG A 174 7.77 -17.57 -13.73
N PHE A 175 7.66 -16.25 -13.86
CA PHE A 175 6.48 -15.52 -14.35
C PHE A 175 6.93 -14.38 -15.27
N PRO A 176 7.35 -14.67 -16.52
CA PRO A 176 7.96 -13.68 -17.41
C PRO A 176 7.07 -12.47 -17.72
N ASP A 177 5.74 -12.66 -17.71
CA ASP A 177 4.72 -11.65 -17.98
C ASP A 177 4.18 -10.94 -16.72
N LEU A 178 4.69 -11.26 -15.53
CA LEU A 178 4.35 -10.54 -14.31
C LEU A 178 4.95 -9.14 -14.35
N VAL A 179 4.14 -8.12 -14.06
CA VAL A 179 4.62 -6.74 -13.95
C VAL A 179 5.14 -6.50 -12.53
N ILE A 180 6.43 -6.22 -12.42
CA ILE A 180 7.12 -6.05 -11.14
C ILE A 180 7.45 -4.57 -10.93
N TYR A 181 6.88 -4.03 -9.86
CA TYR A 181 7.17 -2.72 -9.33
C TYR A 181 8.19 -2.86 -8.20
N THR A 182 9.25 -2.06 -8.23
CA THR A 182 10.25 -1.99 -7.16
C THR A 182 10.31 -0.59 -6.57
N ASP A 183 10.52 -0.50 -5.26
CA ASP A 183 10.71 0.80 -4.59
C ASP A 183 12.16 1.28 -4.73
N VAL A 184 12.32 2.50 -5.22
CA VAL A 184 13.57 3.27 -5.22
C VAL A 184 13.49 4.22 -4.05
N ASN A 185 13.94 3.69 -2.91
CA ASN A 185 13.86 4.25 -1.58
C ASN A 185 15.04 3.70 -0.73
N PHE A 186 15.39 4.46 0.29
CA PHE A 186 16.59 4.51 1.09
C PHE A 186 16.27 4.19 2.55
N ASP A 187 15.03 4.42 3.00
CA ASP A 187 14.56 4.10 4.37
C ASP A 187 14.86 2.64 4.77
N GLU A 188 14.75 1.70 3.82
CA GLU A 188 14.97 0.27 4.05
C GLU A 188 16.44 -0.09 4.25
N TYR A 189 17.36 0.74 3.76
CA TYR A 189 18.80 0.49 3.69
C TYR A 189 19.61 1.42 4.60
N SER A 190 19.02 2.51 5.06
CA SER A 190 19.63 3.47 5.97
C SER A 190 19.73 2.95 7.40
N SER A 191 20.89 3.13 8.03
CA SER A 191 21.07 2.87 9.46
C SER A 191 20.31 3.86 10.35
N SER A 192 20.05 5.08 9.86
CA SER A 192 19.26 6.10 10.59
C SER A 192 17.75 5.92 10.41
N GLY A 193 17.33 5.18 9.39
CA GLY A 193 15.91 4.96 9.06
C GLY A 193 15.22 6.18 8.46
N HIS A 194 15.99 7.15 7.96
CA HIS A 194 15.51 8.29 7.18
C HIS A 194 15.61 8.02 5.67
N GLY A 195 14.81 8.76 4.90
CA GLY A 195 14.70 8.69 3.43
C GLY A 195 15.87 9.36 2.70
N GLY A 196 17.06 9.20 3.24
CA GLY A 196 18.27 9.70 2.61
C GLY A 196 19.45 9.80 3.54
N ILE A 197 20.57 10.15 2.92
CA ILE A 197 21.83 10.41 3.60
C ILE A 197 21.65 11.65 4.46
N THR A 198 21.97 11.54 5.75
CA THR A 198 21.84 12.64 6.71
C THR A 198 23.19 13.29 6.97
N SER A 199 23.23 14.62 7.01
CA SER A 199 24.44 15.34 7.44
C SER A 199 24.74 15.08 8.92
N GLU A 200 26.02 14.88 9.24
CA GLU A 200 26.48 14.56 10.60
C GLU A 200 26.13 15.68 11.59
N ASP A 201 26.20 16.94 11.15
CA ASP A 201 26.08 18.11 12.05
C ASP A 201 24.64 18.56 12.31
N ALA A 202 23.73 18.37 11.35
CA ALA A 202 22.41 19.00 11.38
C ALA A 202 21.23 18.01 11.28
N GLY A 203 21.49 16.73 11.01
CA GLY A 203 20.43 15.74 10.79
C GLY A 203 19.53 16.06 9.59
N VAL A 204 20.05 16.85 8.64
CA VAL A 204 19.34 17.26 7.43
C VAL A 204 19.58 16.21 6.35
N ILE A 205 18.52 15.85 5.62
CA ILE A 205 18.63 14.95 4.48
C ILE A 205 19.32 15.69 3.33
N LEU A 206 20.41 15.11 2.85
CA LEU A 206 21.23 15.60 1.75
C LEU A 206 20.61 15.18 0.41
N ASN A 207 19.97 16.11 -0.27
CA ASN A 207 19.16 15.85 -1.47
C ASN A 207 19.98 15.20 -2.60
N ASP A 208 21.07 15.85 -3.00
CA ASP A 208 21.81 15.50 -4.22
C ASP A 208 22.62 14.21 -4.01
N GLU A 209 23.23 14.07 -2.83
CA GLU A 209 23.97 12.89 -2.39
C GLU A 209 23.04 11.67 -2.32
N THR A 210 21.83 11.84 -1.81
CA THR A 210 20.86 10.74 -1.78
C THR A 210 20.41 10.38 -3.19
N ILE A 211 20.09 11.37 -4.03
CA ILE A 211 19.72 11.15 -5.44
C ILE A 211 20.82 10.38 -6.18
N HIS A 212 22.09 10.67 -5.91
CA HIS A 212 23.21 9.93 -6.48
C HIS A 212 23.17 8.42 -6.19
N GLN A 213 22.71 8.02 -5.00
CA GLN A 213 22.51 6.60 -4.67
C GLN A 213 21.24 6.03 -5.31
N LEU A 214 20.15 6.79 -5.39
CA LEU A 214 18.88 6.34 -5.99
C LEU A 214 19.05 5.96 -7.47
N HIS A 215 19.94 6.63 -8.20
CA HIS A 215 20.27 6.24 -9.58
C HIS A 215 20.84 4.84 -9.67
N LYS A 216 21.80 4.52 -8.80
CA LYS A 216 22.44 3.20 -8.75
C LYS A 216 21.41 2.13 -8.41
N GLN A 217 20.52 2.43 -7.46
CA GLN A 217 19.44 1.52 -7.07
C GLN A 217 18.48 1.27 -8.23
N ALA A 218 17.98 2.33 -8.89
CA ALA A 218 17.07 2.19 -10.01
C ALA A 218 17.68 1.37 -11.16
N VAL A 219 18.94 1.64 -11.50
CA VAL A 219 19.67 0.89 -12.53
C VAL A 219 19.87 -0.58 -12.13
N SER A 220 20.25 -0.86 -10.89
CA SER A 220 20.42 -2.22 -10.39
C SER A 220 19.11 -3.02 -10.42
N GLN A 221 17.99 -2.40 -10.03
CA GLN A 221 16.66 -3.01 -10.10
C GLN A 221 16.19 -3.23 -11.55
N ALA A 222 16.44 -2.28 -12.45
CA ALA A 222 16.16 -2.42 -13.88
C ALA A 222 16.97 -3.56 -14.51
N ARG A 223 18.27 -3.66 -14.17
CA ARG A 223 19.15 -4.75 -14.62
C ARG A 223 18.67 -6.12 -14.15
N ALA A 224 18.07 -6.19 -12.95
CA ALA A 224 17.47 -7.41 -12.44
C ALA A 224 16.15 -7.80 -13.15
N GLY A 225 15.54 -6.88 -13.92
CA GLY A 225 14.33 -7.11 -14.70
C GLY A 225 13.08 -6.44 -14.17
N ALA A 226 13.19 -5.40 -13.34
CA ALA A 226 12.02 -4.63 -12.90
C ALA A 226 11.38 -3.88 -14.07
N ASP A 227 10.06 -3.94 -14.21
CA ASP A 227 9.34 -3.24 -15.28
C ASP A 227 9.09 -1.77 -14.92
N VAL A 228 8.87 -1.51 -13.63
CA VAL A 228 8.56 -0.18 -13.10
C VAL A 228 9.39 0.09 -11.85
N VAL A 229 10.17 1.16 -11.87
CA VAL A 229 10.85 1.69 -10.68
C VAL A 229 10.02 2.81 -10.06
N CYS A 230 9.84 2.76 -8.75
CA CYS A 230 8.95 3.64 -8.03
C CYS A 230 9.75 4.62 -7.16
N THR A 231 9.76 5.90 -7.48
CA THR A 231 10.53 6.87 -6.68
C THR A 231 9.69 7.38 -5.52
N SER A 232 9.82 6.80 -4.33
CA SER A 232 8.98 7.14 -3.17
C SER A 232 9.63 8.11 -2.16
N GLU A 233 10.89 8.49 -2.38
CA GLU A 233 11.69 9.30 -1.45
C GLU A 233 11.29 10.76 -1.23
N MET A 234 10.54 11.35 -2.16
CA MET A 234 10.15 12.78 -2.10
C MET A 234 11.29 13.81 -2.18
N LEU A 235 12.46 13.43 -2.71
CA LEU A 235 13.55 14.36 -3.01
C LEU A 235 13.28 15.26 -4.22
N ASP A 236 13.91 16.42 -4.29
CA ASP A 236 13.71 17.35 -5.41
C ASP A 236 14.55 16.93 -6.62
N GLY A 237 13.91 16.82 -7.79
CA GLY A 237 14.60 16.46 -9.04
C GLY A 237 14.84 14.95 -9.27
N ARG A 238 14.55 14.07 -8.29
CA ARG A 238 14.86 12.63 -8.40
C ARG A 238 14.33 11.93 -9.65
N VAL A 239 13.15 12.32 -10.14
CA VAL A 239 12.52 11.64 -11.29
C VAL A 239 13.35 11.85 -12.57
N SER A 240 13.74 13.09 -12.84
CA SER A 240 14.55 13.42 -14.02
C SER A 240 15.91 12.74 -13.94
N ALA A 241 16.47 12.69 -12.74
CA ALA A 241 17.80 12.17 -12.50
C ALA A 241 17.81 10.63 -12.62
N VAL A 242 16.80 9.93 -12.06
CA VAL A 242 16.57 8.48 -12.26
C VAL A 242 16.33 8.15 -13.73
N ARG A 243 15.53 8.95 -14.45
CA ARG A 243 15.30 8.77 -15.88
C ARG A 243 16.60 8.84 -16.67
N ALA A 244 17.42 9.86 -16.42
CA ALA A 244 18.71 10.03 -17.09
C ALA A 244 19.65 8.84 -16.83
N ALA A 245 19.71 8.34 -15.59
CA ALA A 245 20.53 7.18 -15.24
C ALA A 245 20.07 5.90 -15.95
N LEU A 246 18.77 5.63 -15.97
CA LEU A 246 18.21 4.48 -16.70
C LEU A 246 18.50 4.58 -18.20
N ASP A 247 18.37 5.77 -18.79
CA ASP A 247 18.65 5.99 -20.22
C ASP A 247 20.12 5.82 -20.57
N ALA A 248 21.02 6.28 -19.70
CA ALA A 248 22.46 6.12 -19.91
C ALA A 248 22.89 4.65 -19.97
N GLU A 249 22.15 3.76 -19.29
CA GLU A 249 22.39 2.32 -19.24
C GLU A 249 21.52 1.53 -20.25
N GLY A 250 20.75 2.21 -21.11
CA GLY A 250 19.92 1.59 -22.16
C GLY A 250 18.56 1.07 -21.69
N PHE A 251 18.15 1.35 -20.45
CA PHE A 251 16.85 0.94 -19.89
C PHE A 251 15.71 1.90 -20.26
N HIS A 252 15.61 2.28 -21.53
CA HIS A 252 14.61 3.23 -22.04
C HIS A 252 13.15 2.79 -21.83
N HIS A 253 12.93 1.47 -21.78
CA HIS A 253 11.60 0.87 -21.66
C HIS A 253 11.10 0.76 -20.21
N VAL A 254 11.99 0.86 -19.21
CA VAL A 254 11.63 0.77 -17.80
C VAL A 254 10.85 2.02 -17.41
N SER A 255 9.66 1.81 -16.85
CA SER A 255 8.76 2.90 -16.46
C SER A 255 9.16 3.48 -15.09
N ILE A 256 8.81 4.75 -14.87
CA ILE A 256 8.96 5.39 -13.56
C ILE A 256 7.57 5.71 -13.01
N MET A 257 7.19 5.08 -11.90
CA MET A 257 6.02 5.48 -11.13
C MET A 257 6.44 6.46 -10.04
N SER A 258 6.32 7.76 -10.32
CA SER A 258 6.67 8.78 -9.33
C SER A 258 5.58 8.91 -8.27
N TYR A 259 5.97 8.78 -7.01
CA TYR A 259 5.18 9.27 -5.89
C TYR A 259 5.28 10.79 -5.90
N SER A 260 4.52 11.44 -6.78
CA SER A 260 4.58 12.91 -6.96
C SER A 260 3.99 13.63 -5.75
N VAL A 261 2.99 13.02 -5.12
CA VAL A 261 2.29 13.55 -3.95
C VAL A 261 2.25 12.47 -2.85
N LYS A 262 3.31 12.39 -2.04
CA LYS A 262 3.36 11.58 -0.81
C LYS A 262 3.37 12.52 0.39
N TYR A 263 2.36 12.42 1.25
CA TYR A 263 2.21 13.30 2.40
C TYR A 263 2.92 12.75 3.62
N THR A 264 3.36 13.62 4.54
CA THR A 264 3.76 13.21 5.88
C THR A 264 2.52 12.76 6.68
N SER A 265 2.25 11.46 6.70
CA SER A 265 1.02 10.89 7.25
C SER A 265 1.26 9.92 8.41
N SER A 266 0.36 9.93 9.40
CA SER A 266 0.33 8.95 10.49
C SER A 266 -0.18 7.57 10.05
N LEU A 267 -0.76 7.47 8.86
CA LEU A 267 -1.30 6.21 8.32
C LEU A 267 -0.21 5.17 7.99
N TYR A 268 1.04 5.61 7.84
CA TYR A 268 2.18 4.71 7.57
C TYR A 268 2.63 3.90 8.79
N GLY A 269 2.06 4.15 9.97
CA GLY A 269 2.49 3.51 11.21
C GLY A 269 2.46 1.98 11.18
N ARG A 270 1.52 1.37 10.45
CA ARG A 270 1.48 -0.11 10.32
C ARG A 270 2.59 -0.64 9.41
N PHE A 271 2.85 0.03 8.30
CA PHE A 271 3.90 -0.28 7.33
C PHE A 271 5.30 -0.15 7.97
N ARG A 272 5.56 0.97 8.68
CA ARG A 272 6.85 1.18 9.38
C ARG A 272 7.11 0.16 10.49
N LYS A 273 6.04 -0.32 11.12
CA LYS A 273 6.09 -1.36 12.17
C LYS A 273 6.13 -2.78 11.60
N VAL A 274 6.35 -2.95 10.30
CA VAL A 274 6.81 -4.22 9.73
C VAL A 274 8.25 -4.46 10.19
N GLN A 275 8.38 -4.70 11.49
CA GLN A 275 9.58 -5.15 12.16
C GLN A 275 9.21 -6.50 12.76
N LEU A 276 10.10 -7.48 12.54
CA LEU A 276 10.05 -8.73 13.27
C LEU A 276 10.06 -8.39 14.77
N ASP A 277 9.26 -9.10 15.55
CA ASP A 277 9.55 -9.21 16.98
C ASP A 277 11.03 -9.57 17.10
N LYS A 278 11.81 -8.77 17.84
CA LYS A 278 13.24 -9.05 18.11
C LYS A 278 13.45 -10.32 18.96
N LYS A 279 12.52 -11.27 18.95
CA LYS A 279 12.57 -12.53 19.69
C LYS A 279 11.82 -13.61 18.91
N THR A 280 12.55 -14.30 18.05
CA THR A 280 12.47 -15.77 17.96
C THR A 280 13.87 -16.27 17.66
#